data_AF-A0A971BK47-F1
#
_entry.id   AF-A0A971BK47-F1
#
_cell.length_a   1.000
_cell.length_b   1.000
_cell.length_c   1.000
_cell.angle_alpha   90.00
_cell.angle_beta   90.00
_cell.angle_gamma   90.00
#
_symmetry.space_group_name_H-M   'P 1'
#
loop_
_entity.id
_entity.type
_entity.pdbx_description
1 polymer ?
#
loop_
_entity_poly.entity_id
_entity_poly.type
_entity_poly.pdbx_seq_one_letter_code
_entity_poly.pdbx_strand_id
1 'polypeptide(L)'
;MGIGKNKILLIVLSAVIGVVLGLGGLFGGSYLTYAYEKRALIILPGLFGSGLYDTATGEYIWDNFEGVEDVSFSTVMTADGINLFGVTGLILNEVVQEELGKIMANEGLGEPDSLLNMIAMNPDGTSTIPTIERVPWSDQSRWRYGVINAQKDMWESINARYGDVYDVQIFNYDFRKDTRYNADKLEEYIDEMKYKEVILAAHSNGGPVVATYLAKSEKNRKKVSKFVSYHSPLLGSVAGISILENVNGMIAGLKDTLSGWGSFLDGLSDNIDSVFTNQFLSLVNMWTPYQLLPSYEVFNTEFQGELAGIYLDGERMEFESQQELWEFYCTRPWAKLEGGDLRPPMEQWLESRDAMYVTQKDGSKIFSTKLVDTTYINGSGKAGG
;
A
#
# COMPACT_ATOMS: atom_id res chain seq x y z
N MET A 1 59.84 33.69 -45.38
CA MET A 1 59.04 32.50 -45.01
C MET A 1 57.73 32.98 -44.41
N GLY A 2 56.66 32.98 -45.20
CA GLY A 2 55.35 33.43 -44.74
C GLY A 2 54.76 32.40 -43.77
N ILE A 3 54.49 32.82 -42.53
CA ILE A 3 53.65 32.07 -41.60
C ILE A 3 52.25 32.07 -42.22
N GLY A 4 51.90 30.99 -42.91
CA GLY A 4 50.71 30.91 -43.75
C GLY A 4 49.45 31.24 -42.98
N LYS A 5 48.56 32.02 -43.62
CA LYS A 5 47.24 32.45 -43.09
C LYS A 5 46.45 31.32 -42.39
N ASN A 6 46.65 30.07 -42.82
CA ASN A 6 46.05 28.88 -42.21
C ASN A 6 46.51 28.62 -40.76
N LYS A 7 47.75 28.94 -40.39
CA LYS A 7 48.24 28.77 -39.00
C LYS A 7 47.67 29.83 -38.06
N ILE A 8 47.49 31.07 -38.54
CA ILE A 8 46.85 32.14 -37.76
C ILE A 8 45.37 31.83 -37.55
N LEU A 9 44.67 31.33 -38.58
CA LEU A 9 43.29 30.90 -38.48
C LEU A 9 43.11 29.77 -37.45
N LEU A 10 44.02 28.78 -37.44
CA LEU A 10 44.03 27.68 -36.46
C LEU A 10 44.25 28.18 -35.02
N ILE A 11 45.15 29.13 -34.80
CA ILE A 11 45.41 29.70 -33.47
C ILE A 11 44.19 30.49 -32.97
N VAL A 12 43.55 31.28 -33.84
CA VAL A 12 42.34 32.02 -33.50
C VAL A 12 41.17 31.07 -33.23
N LEU A 13 40.98 30.03 -34.03
CA LEU A 13 39.95 29.00 -33.77
C LEU A 13 40.19 28.30 -32.42
N SER A 14 41.45 27.94 -32.12
CA SER A 14 41.81 27.28 -30.87
C SER A 14 41.55 28.17 -29.66
N ALA A 15 41.84 29.48 -29.78
CA ALA A 15 41.58 30.45 -28.73
C ALA A 15 40.06 30.68 -28.53
N VAL A 16 39.28 30.76 -29.61
CA VAL A 16 37.82 30.90 -29.53
C VAL A 16 37.17 29.65 -28.95
N ILE A 17 37.60 28.45 -29.37
CA ILE A 17 37.13 27.18 -28.79
C ILE A 17 37.53 27.07 -27.32
N GLY A 18 38.75 27.49 -26.94
CA GLY A 18 39.19 27.52 -25.55
C GLY A 18 38.37 28.49 -24.68
N VAL A 19 37.97 29.64 -25.23
CA VAL A 19 37.10 30.61 -24.54
C VAL A 19 35.64 30.12 -24.47
N VAL A 20 35.12 29.48 -25.52
CA VAL A 20 33.77 28.90 -25.54
C VAL A 20 33.67 27.69 -24.60
N LEU A 21 34.69 26.83 -24.53
CA LEU A 21 34.76 25.71 -23.59
C LEU A 21 35.02 26.19 -22.15
N GLY A 22 35.85 27.23 -21.97
CA GLY A 22 36.13 27.84 -20.66
C GLY A 22 34.92 28.57 -20.07
N LEU A 23 34.13 29.27 -20.91
CA LEU A 23 32.86 29.88 -20.51
C LEU A 23 31.76 28.82 -20.33
N GLY A 24 31.73 27.77 -21.16
CA GLY A 24 30.85 26.61 -21.00
C GLY A 24 31.09 25.86 -19.68
N GLY A 25 32.33 25.80 -19.20
CA GLY A 25 32.69 25.22 -17.90
C GLY A 25 32.26 26.09 -16.70
N LEU A 26 32.21 27.41 -16.85
CA LEU A 26 31.78 28.33 -15.78
C LEU A 26 30.27 28.34 -15.55
N PHE A 27 29.46 28.02 -16.57
CA PHE A 27 28.02 27.76 -16.42
C PHE A 27 27.70 26.27 -16.19
N GLY A 28 28.60 25.36 -16.57
CA GLY A 28 28.51 23.93 -16.29
C GLY A 28 28.78 23.58 -14.83
N GLY A 29 29.53 24.40 -14.09
CA GLY A 29 29.82 24.16 -12.67
C GLY A 29 28.57 24.25 -11.78
N SER A 30 27.65 25.18 -12.07
CA SER A 30 26.35 25.26 -11.40
C SER A 30 25.35 24.24 -11.95
N TYR A 31 25.39 23.89 -13.23
CA TYR A 31 24.50 22.86 -13.81
C TYR A 31 24.88 21.42 -13.40
N LEU A 32 26.17 21.16 -13.14
CA LEU A 32 26.69 19.86 -12.66
C LEU A 32 26.69 19.72 -11.13
N THR A 33 26.65 20.82 -10.37
CA THR A 33 26.32 20.75 -8.94
C THR A 33 24.81 20.75 -8.69
N TYR A 34 24.02 21.22 -9.66
CA TYR A 34 22.58 20.95 -9.77
C TYR A 34 22.27 19.61 -10.46
N ALA A 35 23.28 18.87 -10.92
CA ALA A 35 23.09 17.53 -11.46
C ALA A 35 22.67 16.60 -10.32
N TYR A 36 21.37 16.35 -10.32
CA TYR A 36 20.62 15.39 -9.52
C TYR A 36 20.86 15.51 -8.01
N GLU A 37 20.18 16.48 -7.38
CA GLU A 37 19.51 16.08 -6.14
C GLU A 37 18.77 14.77 -6.44
N LYS A 38 19.05 13.71 -5.69
CA LYS A 38 18.41 12.43 -5.95
C LYS A 38 16.93 12.60 -5.61
N ARG A 39 16.09 12.72 -6.65
CA ARG A 39 14.64 12.92 -6.54
C ARG A 39 13.95 11.59 -6.83
N ALA A 40 12.93 11.25 -6.07
CA ALA A 40 12.14 10.05 -6.30
C ALA A 40 10.67 10.35 -6.51
N LEU A 41 10.01 9.49 -7.26
CA LEU A 41 8.56 9.32 -7.20
C LEU A 41 8.32 7.91 -6.69
N ILE A 42 7.83 7.81 -5.45
CA ILE A 42 7.64 6.55 -4.74
C ILE A 42 6.15 6.22 -4.72
N ILE A 43 5.83 5.08 -5.30
CA ILE A 43 4.50 4.48 -5.32
C ILE A 43 4.33 3.60 -4.08
N LEU A 44 3.25 3.79 -3.33
CA LEU A 44 2.86 2.94 -2.22
C LEU A 44 1.58 2.18 -2.57
N PRO A 45 1.63 0.83 -2.61
CA PRO A 45 0.45 -0.01 -2.86
C PRO A 45 -0.64 0.13 -1.79
N GLY A 46 -1.79 -0.51 -2.04
CA GLY A 46 -2.85 -0.69 -1.05
C GLY A 46 -2.64 -1.95 -0.19
N LEU A 47 -3.61 -2.22 0.70
CA LEU A 47 -3.68 -3.49 1.43
C LEU A 47 -3.62 -4.66 0.43
N PHE A 48 -2.83 -5.70 0.75
CA PHE A 48 -2.55 -6.85 -0.11
C PHE A 48 -1.83 -6.55 -1.44
N GLY A 49 -1.51 -5.29 -1.74
CA GLY A 49 -0.90 -4.90 -3.01
C GLY A 49 0.64 -4.98 -3.05
N SER A 50 1.29 -5.19 -1.90
CA SER A 50 2.76 -5.26 -1.80
C SER A 50 3.27 -6.69 -1.97
N GLY A 51 4.45 -6.87 -2.55
CA GLY A 51 5.17 -8.15 -2.55
C GLY A 51 5.83 -8.41 -1.19
N LEU A 52 5.73 -9.64 -0.69
CA LEU A 52 6.35 -10.10 0.55
C LEU A 52 7.20 -11.35 0.30
N TYR A 53 8.30 -11.49 1.04
CA TYR A 53 9.18 -12.65 0.98
C TYR A 53 9.69 -13.03 2.38
N ASP A 54 10.07 -14.29 2.54
CA ASP A 54 10.74 -14.78 3.74
C ASP A 54 12.24 -14.54 3.63
N THR A 55 12.79 -13.75 4.54
CA THR A 55 14.24 -13.49 4.60
C THR A 55 15.06 -14.73 5.00
N ALA A 56 14.46 -15.74 5.62
CA ALA A 56 15.14 -16.96 6.03
C ALA A 56 15.34 -17.93 4.87
N THR A 57 14.34 -18.08 4.00
CA THR A 57 14.37 -19.01 2.85
C THR A 57 14.70 -18.33 1.54
N GLY A 58 14.40 -17.03 1.42
CA GLY A 58 14.48 -16.27 0.17
C GLY A 58 13.23 -16.43 -0.72
N GLU A 59 12.21 -17.16 -0.27
CA GLU A 59 11.02 -17.47 -1.06
C GLU A 59 9.96 -16.35 -0.96
N TYR A 60 9.24 -16.12 -2.07
CA TYR A 60 8.12 -15.19 -2.10
C TYR A 60 6.86 -15.84 -1.52
N ILE A 61 6.17 -15.15 -0.60
CA ILE A 61 5.16 -15.77 0.26
C ILE A 61 3.74 -15.26 0.05
N TRP A 62 3.60 -14.19 -0.73
CA TRP A 62 2.35 -13.55 -1.06
C TRP A 62 2.42 -13.28 -2.55
N ASP A 63 1.59 -13.99 -3.34
CA ASP A 63 1.73 -14.19 -4.80
C ASP A 63 2.78 -15.26 -5.18
N ASN A 64 2.70 -16.46 -4.59
CA ASN A 64 3.59 -17.58 -4.88
C ASN A 64 3.30 -18.29 -6.23
N PHE A 65 2.74 -17.58 -7.21
CA PHE A 65 2.47 -18.09 -8.55
C PHE A 65 3.72 -17.98 -9.45
N GLU A 66 4.84 -18.54 -9.01
CA GLU A 66 6.07 -18.58 -9.81
C GLU A 66 5.82 -19.32 -11.14
N GLY A 67 6.29 -18.76 -12.26
CA GLY A 67 6.02 -19.29 -13.59
C GLY A 67 4.72 -18.79 -14.23
N VAL A 68 3.91 -18.01 -13.50
CA VAL A 68 2.74 -17.29 -14.03
C VAL A 68 3.06 -15.79 -14.13
N GLU A 69 3.93 -15.44 -15.07
CA GLU A 69 4.55 -14.11 -15.14
C GLU A 69 3.69 -13.03 -15.82
N ASP A 70 2.77 -13.42 -16.71
CA ASP A 70 1.95 -12.52 -17.53
C ASP A 70 0.61 -12.13 -16.84
N VAL A 71 0.56 -12.19 -15.51
CA VAL A 71 -0.61 -11.79 -14.73
C VAL A 71 -0.43 -10.34 -14.29
N SER A 72 -1.44 -9.51 -14.55
CA SER A 72 -1.54 -8.16 -13.99
C SER A 72 -2.83 -8.01 -13.19
N PHE A 73 -2.98 -6.90 -12.47
CA PHE A 73 -4.26 -6.59 -11.80
C PHE A 73 -5.45 -6.62 -12.79
N SER A 74 -5.20 -6.23 -14.06
CA SER A 74 -6.21 -6.26 -15.12
C SER A 74 -6.69 -7.66 -15.51
N THR A 75 -5.89 -8.69 -15.24
CA THR A 75 -6.27 -10.10 -15.40
C THR A 75 -7.40 -10.48 -14.44
N VAL A 76 -7.47 -9.84 -13.28
CA VAL A 76 -8.49 -10.13 -12.25
C VAL A 76 -9.60 -9.09 -12.24
N MET A 77 -9.29 -7.81 -12.48
CA MET A 77 -10.20 -6.68 -12.33
C MET A 77 -10.11 -5.73 -13.53
N THR A 78 -11.25 -5.43 -14.14
CA THR A 78 -11.40 -4.38 -15.17
C THR A 78 -12.12 -3.16 -14.60
N ALA A 79 -12.28 -2.11 -15.41
CA ALA A 79 -13.11 -0.96 -15.07
C ALA A 79 -14.59 -1.35 -14.82
N ASP A 80 -15.06 -2.45 -15.41
CA ASP A 80 -16.44 -2.93 -15.30
C ASP A 80 -16.63 -3.96 -14.15
N GLY A 81 -15.58 -4.22 -13.38
CA GLY A 81 -15.58 -5.20 -12.28
C GLY A 81 -14.71 -6.42 -12.55
N ILE A 82 -15.03 -7.56 -11.94
CA ILE A 82 -14.23 -8.79 -12.03
C ILE A 82 -14.09 -9.26 -13.48
N ASN A 83 -12.86 -9.49 -13.94
CA ASN A 83 -12.55 -10.04 -15.24
C ASN A 83 -12.77 -11.58 -15.24
N LEU A 84 -14.02 -12.04 -15.40
CA LEU A 84 -14.36 -13.46 -15.31
C LEU A 84 -13.52 -14.34 -16.25
N PHE A 85 -13.22 -13.88 -17.46
CA PHE A 85 -12.39 -14.62 -18.42
C PHE A 85 -10.96 -14.78 -17.92
N GLY A 86 -10.35 -13.68 -17.47
CA GLY A 86 -8.99 -13.71 -16.92
C GLY A 86 -8.90 -14.56 -15.65
N VAL A 87 -9.86 -14.43 -14.73
CA VAL A 87 -9.89 -15.25 -13.51
C VAL A 87 -10.10 -16.73 -13.83
N THR A 88 -10.97 -17.08 -14.77
CA THR A 88 -11.17 -18.49 -15.18
C THR A 88 -9.89 -19.07 -15.78
N GLY A 89 -9.16 -18.28 -16.59
CA GLY A 89 -7.86 -18.66 -17.11
C GLY A 89 -6.82 -18.89 -16.00
N LEU A 90 -6.82 -18.05 -14.97
CA LEU A 90 -5.96 -18.22 -13.79
C LEU A 90 -6.32 -19.48 -13.02
N ILE A 91 -7.59 -19.71 -12.73
CA ILE A 91 -8.01 -20.90 -11.97
C ILE A 91 -7.65 -22.18 -12.74
N LEU A 92 -7.70 -22.21 -14.07
CA LEU A 92 -7.31 -23.38 -14.86
C LEU A 92 -5.78 -23.58 -14.96
N ASN A 93 -4.97 -22.65 -14.48
CA ASN A 93 -3.53 -22.77 -14.47
C ASN A 93 -3.06 -23.78 -13.41
N GLU A 94 -2.11 -24.66 -13.78
CA GLU A 94 -1.64 -25.73 -12.88
C GLU A 94 -1.01 -25.20 -11.59
N VAL A 95 -0.27 -24.10 -11.65
CA VAL A 95 0.37 -23.47 -10.46
C VAL A 95 -0.71 -22.93 -9.52
N VAL A 96 -1.76 -22.30 -10.07
CA VAL A 96 -2.88 -21.78 -9.27
C VAL A 96 -3.70 -22.93 -8.69
N GLN A 97 -3.92 -24.01 -9.44
CA GLN A 97 -4.61 -25.21 -8.94
C GLN A 97 -3.84 -25.88 -7.80
N GLU A 98 -2.51 -25.96 -7.90
CA GLU A 98 -1.68 -26.49 -6.82
C GLU A 98 -1.87 -25.66 -5.54
N GLU A 99 -1.81 -24.34 -5.66
CA GLU A 99 -2.01 -23.45 -4.52
C GLU A 99 -3.43 -23.53 -3.94
N LEU A 100 -4.47 -23.58 -4.78
CA LEU A 100 -5.83 -23.83 -4.33
C LEU A 100 -5.94 -25.18 -3.60
N GLY A 101 -5.24 -26.22 -4.10
CA GLY A 101 -5.12 -27.50 -3.43
C GLY A 101 -4.51 -27.40 -2.04
N LYS A 102 -3.41 -26.64 -1.88
CA LYS A 102 -2.78 -26.37 -0.59
C LYS A 102 -3.70 -25.62 0.36
N ILE A 103 -4.47 -24.65 -0.12
CA ILE A 103 -5.46 -23.93 0.69
C ILE A 103 -6.58 -24.87 1.15
N MET A 104 -7.06 -25.77 0.28
CA MET A 104 -8.15 -26.69 0.61
C MET A 104 -7.72 -27.93 1.42
N ALA A 105 -6.41 -28.18 1.55
CA ALA A 105 -5.87 -29.34 2.24
C ALA A 105 -6.27 -29.39 3.73
N ASN A 106 -6.08 -30.57 4.33
CA ASN A 106 -6.23 -30.78 5.77
C ASN A 106 -7.59 -30.30 6.32
N GLU A 107 -8.69 -30.64 5.63
CA GLU A 107 -10.06 -30.24 6.01
C GLU A 107 -10.23 -28.71 6.11
N GLY A 108 -9.53 -27.97 5.23
CA GLY A 108 -9.55 -26.51 5.19
C GLY A 108 -8.61 -25.84 6.19
N LEU A 109 -7.78 -26.58 6.93
CA LEU A 109 -6.66 -26.01 7.68
C LEU A 109 -5.54 -25.51 6.76
N GLY A 110 -5.49 -26.04 5.53
CA GLY A 110 -4.45 -25.78 4.55
C GLY A 110 -3.13 -26.49 4.87
N GLU A 111 -2.23 -26.52 3.89
CA GLU A 111 -0.83 -26.88 4.12
C GLU A 111 -0.08 -25.73 4.81
N PRO A 112 1.02 -26.00 5.55
CA PRO A 112 1.80 -24.95 6.20
C PRO A 112 2.35 -23.88 5.24
N ASP A 113 2.60 -24.25 3.99
CA ASP A 113 3.07 -23.38 2.91
C ASP A 113 1.94 -22.91 1.98
N SER A 114 0.67 -23.01 2.40
CA SER A 114 -0.43 -22.35 1.69
C SER A 114 -0.33 -20.84 1.82
N LEU A 115 -0.74 -20.11 0.78
CA LEU A 115 -0.72 -18.66 0.67
C LEU A 115 -1.33 -17.99 1.91
N LEU A 116 -2.49 -18.47 2.38
CA LEU A 116 -3.18 -17.89 3.55
C LEU A 116 -2.43 -18.15 4.85
N ASN A 117 -1.82 -19.33 5.02
CA ASN A 117 -1.05 -19.68 6.20
C ASN A 117 0.29 -18.94 6.26
N MET A 118 0.92 -18.70 5.12
CA MET A 118 2.19 -17.97 5.03
C MET A 118 2.06 -16.49 5.43
N ILE A 119 0.92 -15.86 5.14
CA ILE A 119 0.64 -14.48 5.55
C ILE A 119 -0.15 -14.35 6.86
N ALA A 120 -0.42 -15.47 7.53
CA ALA A 120 -1.18 -15.48 8.77
C ALA A 120 -0.53 -14.66 9.90
N MET A 121 -1.38 -14.21 10.81
CA MET A 121 -0.99 -13.45 11.98
C MET A 121 -1.51 -14.14 13.25
N ASN A 122 -0.66 -14.23 14.27
CA ASN A 122 -1.03 -14.68 15.60
C ASN A 122 -2.05 -13.69 16.23
N PRO A 123 -2.84 -14.13 17.23
CA PRO A 123 -3.81 -13.27 17.90
C PRO A 123 -3.22 -11.99 18.53
N ASP A 124 -1.93 -12.01 18.88
CA ASP A 124 -1.18 -10.87 19.41
C ASP A 124 -0.72 -9.89 18.30
N GLY A 125 -1.14 -10.09 17.06
CA GLY A 125 -0.78 -9.23 15.93
C GLY A 125 0.68 -9.38 15.47
N THR A 126 1.36 -10.45 15.85
CA THR A 126 2.67 -10.86 15.28
C THR A 126 2.47 -11.82 14.11
N SER A 127 3.44 -11.93 13.21
CA SER A 127 3.36 -12.90 12.11
C SER A 127 3.65 -14.31 12.61
N THR A 128 2.94 -15.30 12.06
CA THR A 128 3.26 -16.73 12.25
C THR A 128 4.66 -17.08 11.74
N ILE A 129 5.13 -16.37 10.70
CA ILE A 129 6.49 -16.44 10.19
C ILE A 129 7.20 -15.11 10.49
N PRO A 130 8.09 -15.04 11.50
CA PRO A 130 8.65 -13.78 11.98
C PRO A 130 9.64 -13.13 11.01
N THR A 131 10.14 -13.88 10.03
CA THR A 131 11.20 -13.48 9.08
C THR A 131 10.65 -12.89 7.78
N ILE A 132 9.33 -12.70 7.68
CA ILE A 132 8.70 -12.10 6.50
C ILE A 132 8.94 -10.59 6.46
N GLU A 133 9.38 -10.13 5.30
CA GLU A 133 9.62 -8.72 5.02
C GLU A 133 9.06 -8.32 3.64
N ARG A 134 9.04 -7.02 3.37
CA ARG A 134 8.71 -6.46 2.06
C ARG A 134 9.75 -6.84 1.00
N VAL A 135 9.32 -7.13 -0.23
CA VAL A 135 10.25 -7.27 -1.36
C VAL A 135 10.88 -5.90 -1.68
N PRO A 136 12.21 -5.75 -1.63
CA PRO A 136 12.86 -4.47 -1.89
C PRO A 136 12.83 -4.10 -3.38
N TRP A 137 12.86 -2.80 -3.70
CA TRP A 137 12.87 -2.34 -5.09
C TRP A 137 14.11 -2.80 -5.88
N SER A 138 15.23 -3.05 -5.20
CA SER A 138 16.46 -3.58 -5.80
C SER A 138 16.32 -5.01 -6.33
N ASP A 139 15.27 -5.72 -5.93
CA ASP A 139 14.95 -7.05 -6.44
C ASP A 139 14.70 -6.97 -7.96
N GLN A 140 15.08 -8.01 -8.70
CA GLN A 140 14.94 -8.06 -10.17
C GLN A 140 13.78 -8.92 -10.65
N SER A 141 13.08 -9.58 -9.72
CA SER A 141 11.88 -10.36 -9.97
C SER A 141 10.65 -9.47 -10.18
N ARG A 142 9.55 -10.11 -10.57
CA ARG A 142 8.26 -9.45 -10.73
C ARG A 142 7.63 -8.95 -9.42
N TRP A 143 7.95 -9.55 -8.28
CA TRP A 143 7.35 -9.19 -6.98
C TRP A 143 7.72 -7.78 -6.49
N ARG A 144 8.76 -7.16 -7.05
CA ARG A 144 9.02 -5.73 -6.81
C ARG A 144 7.86 -4.83 -7.28
N TYR A 145 7.02 -5.32 -8.19
CA TYR A 145 5.82 -4.64 -8.67
C TYR A 145 4.55 -4.92 -7.84
N GLY A 146 4.70 -5.64 -6.73
CA GLY A 146 3.59 -6.09 -5.92
C GLY A 146 2.95 -7.38 -6.45
N VAL A 147 1.88 -7.79 -5.77
CA VAL A 147 1.13 -9.00 -6.12
C VAL A 147 0.53 -8.90 -7.49
N ILE A 148 0.64 -9.98 -8.25
CA ILE A 148 0.24 -10.16 -9.65
C ILE A 148 0.63 -8.94 -10.49
N ASN A 149 1.85 -8.42 -10.32
CA ASN A 149 2.31 -7.20 -11.00
C ASN A 149 1.36 -5.99 -10.86
N ALA A 150 0.60 -5.88 -9.76
CA ALA A 150 -0.50 -4.93 -9.66
C ALA A 150 -0.09 -3.46 -9.82
N GLN A 151 1.17 -3.11 -9.54
CA GLN A 151 1.68 -1.76 -9.70
C GLN A 151 2.51 -1.56 -10.97
N LYS A 152 2.72 -2.61 -11.78
CA LYS A 152 3.62 -2.58 -12.94
C LYS A 152 3.17 -1.57 -13.98
N ASP A 153 1.92 -1.62 -14.43
CA ASP A 153 1.39 -0.71 -15.47
C ASP A 153 1.48 0.76 -15.05
N MET A 154 1.16 1.04 -13.77
CA MET A 154 1.26 2.38 -13.22
C MET A 154 2.72 2.85 -13.14
N TRP A 155 3.63 1.97 -12.69
CA TRP A 155 5.06 2.26 -12.68
C TRP A 155 5.59 2.50 -14.10
N GLU A 156 5.27 1.65 -15.07
CA GLU A 156 5.72 1.79 -16.47
C GLU A 156 5.26 3.13 -17.06
N SER A 157 3.99 3.49 -16.86
CA SER A 157 3.42 4.74 -17.34
C SER A 157 4.09 5.97 -16.71
N ILE A 158 4.29 5.95 -15.39
CA ILE A 158 4.93 7.06 -14.67
C ILE A 158 6.42 7.15 -15.03
N ASN A 159 7.12 6.02 -15.08
CA ASN A 159 8.54 5.95 -15.41
C ASN A 159 8.80 6.39 -16.86
N ALA A 160 7.95 5.99 -17.81
CA ALA A 160 8.06 6.45 -19.20
C ALA A 160 7.92 7.97 -19.33
N ARG A 161 7.13 8.60 -18.46
CA ARG A 161 6.87 10.05 -18.50
C ARG A 161 7.84 10.87 -17.67
N TYR A 162 8.33 10.34 -16.55
CA TYR A 162 9.05 11.09 -15.52
C TYR A 162 10.38 10.47 -15.10
N GLY A 163 10.75 9.29 -15.62
CA GLY A 163 11.97 8.56 -15.26
C GLY A 163 13.28 9.29 -15.57
N ASP A 164 13.25 10.23 -16.52
CA ASP A 164 14.41 11.10 -16.80
C ASP A 164 14.66 12.11 -15.67
N VAL A 165 13.66 12.42 -14.85
CA VAL A 165 13.74 13.48 -13.81
C VAL A 165 13.68 12.89 -12.41
N TYR A 166 12.96 11.78 -12.23
CA TYR A 166 12.77 11.10 -10.96
C TYR A 166 13.18 9.65 -11.05
N ASP A 167 13.75 9.14 -9.97
CA ASP A 167 13.85 7.72 -9.71
C ASP A 167 12.46 7.20 -9.34
N VAL A 168 11.77 6.57 -10.30
CA VAL A 168 10.40 6.07 -10.12
C VAL A 168 10.45 4.67 -9.54
N GLN A 169 9.89 4.49 -8.36
CA GLN A 169 10.02 3.24 -7.59
C GLN A 169 8.72 2.86 -6.94
N ILE A 170 8.60 1.56 -6.61
CA ILE A 170 7.54 1.05 -5.74
C ILE A 170 8.15 0.71 -4.39
N PHE A 171 7.53 1.25 -3.34
CA PHE A 171 7.81 0.86 -1.97
C PHE A 171 6.76 -0.17 -1.53
N ASN A 172 7.08 -1.45 -1.72
CA ASN A 172 6.39 -2.52 -1.02
C ASN A 172 6.51 -2.30 0.48
N TYR A 173 5.55 -2.79 1.26
CA TYR A 173 5.56 -2.73 2.72
C TYR A 173 4.76 -3.89 3.29
N ASP A 174 5.00 -4.24 4.56
CA ASP A 174 4.26 -5.31 5.22
C ASP A 174 2.89 -4.79 5.68
N PHE A 175 1.90 -4.96 4.82
CA PHE A 175 0.52 -4.53 5.05
C PHE A 175 -0.17 -5.23 6.23
N ARG A 176 0.44 -6.27 6.81
CA ARG A 176 -0.08 -6.98 7.97
C ARG A 176 0.24 -6.24 9.27
N LYS A 177 1.32 -5.46 9.25
CA LYS A 177 1.84 -4.69 10.38
C LYS A 177 1.24 -3.30 10.46
N ASP A 178 1.42 -2.69 11.62
CA ASP A 178 1.06 -1.31 11.94
C ASP A 178 1.57 -0.30 10.88
N THR A 179 0.74 0.66 10.51
CA THR A 179 1.15 1.82 9.68
C THR A 179 2.33 2.61 10.26
N ARG A 180 2.51 2.66 11.60
CA ARG A 180 3.66 3.27 12.26
C ARG A 180 4.96 2.53 11.94
N TYR A 181 4.95 1.21 12.01
CA TYR A 181 6.08 0.38 11.59
C TYR A 181 6.42 0.62 10.11
N ASN A 182 5.41 0.61 9.24
CA ASN A 182 5.62 0.82 7.82
C ASN A 182 6.10 2.24 7.48
N ALA A 183 5.69 3.25 8.25
CA ALA A 183 6.19 4.62 8.12
C ALA A 183 7.67 4.74 8.52
N ASP A 184 8.10 4.00 9.54
CA ASP A 184 9.53 3.89 9.90
C ASP A 184 10.32 3.27 8.75
N LYS A 185 9.80 2.18 8.16
CA LYS A 185 10.43 1.54 6.99
C LYS A 185 10.47 2.43 5.75
N LEU A 186 9.47 3.28 5.55
CA LEU A 186 9.48 4.27 4.48
C LEU A 186 10.55 5.36 4.73
N GLU A 187 10.69 5.82 5.97
CA GLU A 187 11.72 6.79 6.36
C GLU A 187 13.14 6.21 6.16
N GLU A 188 13.38 5.00 6.67
CA GLU A 188 14.62 4.25 6.47
C GLU A 188 14.95 4.14 4.98
N TYR A 189 13.99 3.72 4.16
CA TYR A 189 14.17 3.57 2.72
C TYR A 189 14.55 4.87 2.01
N ILE A 190 13.86 5.97 2.31
CA ILE A 190 14.13 7.29 1.72
C ILE A 190 15.51 7.80 2.14
N ASP A 191 15.91 7.58 3.39
CA ASP A 191 17.21 7.97 3.93
C ASP A 191 18.35 7.12 3.34
N GLU A 192 18.20 5.79 3.28
CA GLU A 192 19.16 4.84 2.68
C GLU A 192 19.43 5.15 1.22
N MET A 193 18.37 5.44 0.47
CA MET A 193 18.48 5.83 -0.93
C MET A 193 19.03 7.25 -1.09
N LYS A 194 19.17 8.03 -0.01
CA LYS A 194 19.71 9.40 0.01
C LYS A 194 18.89 10.39 -0.81
N TYR A 195 17.57 10.17 -0.93
CA TYR A 195 16.70 11.11 -1.62
C TYR A 195 16.63 12.45 -0.87
N LYS A 196 16.70 13.54 -1.63
CA LYS A 196 16.60 14.92 -1.12
C LYS A 196 15.19 15.47 -1.24
N GLU A 197 14.50 15.04 -2.28
CA GLU A 197 13.10 15.37 -2.52
C GLU A 197 12.37 14.12 -3.00
N VAL A 198 11.14 13.92 -2.55
CA VAL A 198 10.29 12.81 -2.97
C VAL A 198 8.89 13.29 -3.29
N ILE A 199 8.29 12.70 -4.32
CA ILE A 199 6.86 12.66 -4.53
C ILE A 199 6.38 11.31 -4.01
N LEU A 200 5.37 11.31 -3.14
CA LEU A 200 4.74 10.10 -2.64
C LEU A 200 3.40 9.95 -3.34
N ALA A 201 3.16 8.82 -4.00
CA ALA A 201 1.87 8.48 -4.61
C ALA A 201 1.34 7.22 -3.92
N ALA A 202 0.23 7.32 -3.20
CA ALA A 202 -0.24 6.22 -2.37
C ALA A 202 -1.70 5.83 -2.63
N HIS A 203 -1.90 4.52 -2.80
CA HIS A 203 -3.22 3.90 -2.92
C HIS A 203 -3.73 3.41 -1.57
N SER A 204 -5.02 3.58 -1.27
CA SER A 204 -5.68 2.85 -0.18
C SER A 204 -4.87 2.90 1.13
N ASN A 205 -4.52 1.76 1.73
CA ASN A 205 -3.76 1.67 2.98
C ASN A 205 -2.33 2.26 2.91
N GLY A 206 -1.76 2.47 1.72
CA GLY A 206 -0.50 3.20 1.56
C GLY A 206 -0.63 4.66 1.98
N GLY A 207 -1.83 5.26 1.87
CA GLY A 207 -2.08 6.65 2.27
C GLY A 207 -1.87 6.90 3.76
N PRO A 208 -2.49 6.13 4.67
CA PRO A 208 -2.19 6.15 6.09
C PRO A 208 -0.70 5.98 6.42
N VAL A 209 0.03 5.09 5.71
CA VAL A 209 1.49 4.96 5.89
C VAL A 209 2.21 6.28 5.59
N VAL A 210 1.87 6.93 4.47
CA VAL A 210 2.43 8.25 4.11
C VAL A 210 2.04 9.31 5.14
N ALA A 211 0.78 9.35 5.57
CA ALA A 211 0.31 10.31 6.57
C ALA A 211 1.08 10.16 7.88
N THR A 212 1.33 8.93 8.33
CA THR A 212 2.15 8.66 9.52
C THR A 212 3.60 9.09 9.31
N TYR A 213 4.21 8.76 8.16
CA TYR A 213 5.57 9.22 7.81
C TYR A 213 5.72 10.75 7.83
N LEU A 214 4.72 11.46 7.29
CA LEU A 214 4.67 12.93 7.28
C LEU A 214 4.53 13.51 8.69
N ALA A 215 3.81 12.85 9.59
CA ALA A 215 3.63 13.32 10.96
C ALA A 215 4.92 13.21 11.80
N LYS A 216 5.73 12.16 11.56
CA LYS A 216 6.94 11.85 12.34
C LYS A 216 7.89 13.04 12.52
N SER A 217 8.15 13.82 11.48
CA SER A 217 9.10 14.93 11.60
C SER A 217 8.92 16.04 10.55
N GLU A 218 9.36 17.26 10.90
CA GLU A 218 9.44 18.37 9.95
C GLU A 218 10.47 18.08 8.83
N LYS A 219 11.52 17.31 9.14
CA LYS A 219 12.51 16.83 8.15
C LYS A 219 11.81 16.03 7.06
N ASN A 220 10.90 15.12 7.42
CA ASN A 220 10.18 14.29 6.45
C ASN A 220 9.27 15.13 5.57
N ARG A 221 8.51 16.06 6.16
CA ARG A 221 7.65 16.98 5.40
C ARG A 221 8.43 17.85 4.43
N LYS A 222 9.61 18.36 4.82
CA LYS A 222 10.47 19.17 3.93
C LYS A 222 11.01 18.39 2.73
N LYS A 223 11.16 17.07 2.84
CA LYS A 223 11.55 16.22 1.72
C LYS A 223 10.40 15.95 0.75
N VAL A 224 9.15 15.99 1.21
CA VAL A 224 8.00 15.66 0.37
C VAL A 224 7.55 16.90 -0.39
N SER A 225 7.85 16.97 -1.69
CA SER A 225 7.40 18.07 -2.55
C SER A 225 5.94 17.92 -2.96
N LYS A 226 5.44 16.68 -3.03
CA LYS A 226 4.05 16.38 -3.35
C LYS A 226 3.61 15.07 -2.71
N PHE A 227 2.40 15.04 -2.16
CA PHE A 227 1.68 13.81 -1.83
C PHE A 227 0.45 13.66 -2.74
N VAL A 228 0.39 12.56 -3.50
CA VAL A 228 -0.78 12.18 -4.29
C VAL A 228 -1.46 11.02 -3.58
N SER A 229 -2.57 11.32 -2.90
CA SER A 229 -3.40 10.34 -2.22
C SER A 229 -4.53 9.93 -3.15
N TYR A 230 -4.62 8.64 -3.51
CA TYR A 230 -5.73 8.13 -4.33
C TYR A 230 -6.45 6.99 -3.62
N HIS A 231 -7.77 7.14 -3.45
CA HIS A 231 -8.64 6.22 -2.71
C HIS A 231 -8.11 5.84 -1.31
N SER A 232 -7.37 6.70 -0.65
CA SER A 232 -6.80 6.41 0.67
C SER A 232 -7.81 6.69 1.78
N PRO A 233 -8.13 5.72 2.66
CA PRO A 233 -9.03 5.91 3.80
C PRO A 233 -8.28 6.60 4.95
N LEU A 234 -7.87 7.84 4.75
CA LEU A 234 -7.08 8.63 5.72
C LEU A 234 -7.81 8.81 7.06
N LEU A 235 -9.14 8.84 7.02
CA LEU A 235 -10.01 8.89 8.20
C LEU A 235 -10.65 7.52 8.51
N GLY A 236 -10.14 6.44 7.93
CA GLY A 236 -10.76 5.12 7.98
C GLY A 236 -11.96 4.99 7.04
N SER A 237 -12.68 3.89 7.15
CA SER A 237 -13.82 3.52 6.32
C SER A 237 -14.80 2.64 7.08
N VAL A 238 -16.09 2.85 6.88
CA VAL A 238 -17.15 1.96 7.40
C VAL A 238 -17.00 0.51 6.90
N ALA A 239 -16.27 0.29 5.80
CA ALA A 239 -15.91 -1.05 5.34
C ALA A 239 -15.09 -1.82 6.38
N GLY A 240 -14.26 -1.14 7.19
CA GLY A 240 -13.52 -1.77 8.29
C GLY A 240 -14.44 -2.40 9.34
N ILE A 241 -15.56 -1.73 9.66
CA ILE A 241 -16.60 -2.28 10.54
C ILE A 241 -17.23 -3.52 9.88
N SER A 242 -17.55 -3.46 8.59
CA SER A 242 -18.15 -4.60 7.88
C SER A 242 -17.23 -5.82 7.85
N ILE A 243 -15.92 -5.63 7.64
CA ILE A 243 -14.93 -6.72 7.68
C ILE A 243 -14.90 -7.39 9.05
N LEU A 244 -14.99 -6.62 10.13
CA LEU A 244 -14.87 -7.13 11.50
C LEU A 244 -16.19 -7.69 12.07
N GLU A 245 -17.33 -7.13 11.70
CA GLU A 245 -18.66 -7.53 12.18
C GLU A 245 -19.32 -8.61 11.31
N ASN A 246 -19.08 -8.60 10.00
CA ASN A 246 -19.86 -9.38 9.03
C ASN A 246 -19.06 -10.51 8.38
N VAL A 247 -18.28 -11.24 9.18
CA VAL A 247 -17.55 -12.44 8.73
C VAL A 247 -18.47 -13.43 8.02
N ASN A 248 -19.62 -13.76 8.63
CA ASN A 248 -20.55 -14.73 8.06
C ASN A 248 -21.16 -14.25 6.73
N GLY A 249 -21.43 -12.95 6.60
CA GLY A 249 -21.90 -12.39 5.34
C GLY A 249 -20.83 -12.37 4.25
N MET A 250 -19.56 -12.18 4.61
CA MET A 250 -18.44 -12.31 3.65
C MET A 250 -18.33 -13.75 3.13
N ILE A 251 -18.45 -14.76 4.01
CA ILE A 251 -18.47 -16.17 3.63
C ILE A 251 -19.62 -16.46 2.68
N ALA A 252 -20.84 -16.04 3.03
CA ALA A 252 -22.02 -16.25 2.22
C ALA A 252 -21.90 -15.58 0.84
N GLY A 253 -21.44 -14.33 0.78
CA GLY A 253 -21.25 -13.62 -0.49
C GLY A 253 -20.18 -14.28 -1.38
N LEU A 254 -19.13 -14.83 -0.79
CA LEU A 254 -18.11 -15.57 -1.52
C LEU A 254 -18.66 -16.89 -2.08
N LYS A 255 -19.44 -17.63 -1.29
CA LYS A 255 -20.18 -18.83 -1.74
C LYS A 255 -21.13 -18.52 -2.90
N ASP A 256 -21.92 -17.46 -2.78
CA ASP A 256 -22.85 -17.03 -3.82
C ASP A 256 -22.09 -16.66 -5.11
N THR A 257 -20.94 -15.99 -4.99
CA THR A 257 -20.10 -15.66 -6.13
C THR A 257 -19.54 -16.92 -6.80
N LEU A 258 -18.98 -17.86 -6.04
CA LEU A 258 -18.40 -19.10 -6.57
C LEU A 258 -19.46 -20.02 -7.20
N SER A 259 -20.61 -20.18 -6.55
CA SER A 259 -21.73 -20.95 -7.11
C SER A 259 -22.29 -20.31 -8.39
N GLY A 260 -22.26 -18.99 -8.49
CA GLY A 260 -22.61 -18.25 -9.72
C GLY A 260 -21.65 -18.49 -10.89
N TRP A 261 -20.45 -19.02 -10.65
CA TRP A 261 -19.44 -19.31 -11.68
C TRP A 261 -19.57 -20.73 -12.26
N GLY A 262 -20.55 -21.50 -11.79
CA GLY A 262 -20.93 -22.80 -12.33
C GLY A 262 -20.18 -23.99 -11.72
N SER A 263 -20.53 -25.19 -12.19
CA SER A 263 -20.16 -26.46 -11.54
C SER A 263 -18.67 -26.82 -11.53
N PHE A 264 -17.84 -25.99 -12.17
CA PHE A 264 -16.39 -26.13 -12.17
C PHE A 264 -15.77 -25.78 -10.81
N LEU A 265 -16.45 -24.97 -9.98
CA LEU A 265 -15.98 -24.54 -8.66
C LEU A 265 -16.76 -25.16 -7.50
N ASP A 266 -17.68 -26.10 -7.76
CA ASP A 266 -18.53 -26.70 -6.72
C ASP A 266 -17.69 -27.32 -5.58
N GLY A 267 -16.59 -28.00 -5.90
CA GLY A 267 -15.67 -28.56 -4.90
C GLY A 267 -14.92 -27.52 -4.05
N LEU A 268 -14.81 -26.28 -4.55
CA LEU A 268 -14.23 -25.14 -3.81
C LEU A 268 -15.26 -24.54 -2.83
N SER A 269 -16.54 -24.55 -3.21
CA SER A 269 -17.66 -24.03 -2.40
C SER A 269 -17.92 -24.86 -1.14
N ASP A 270 -17.76 -26.19 -1.21
CA ASP A 270 -18.07 -27.09 -0.10
C ASP A 270 -17.11 -26.95 1.09
N ASN A 271 -15.86 -26.56 0.85
CA ASN A 271 -14.82 -26.42 1.89
C ASN A 271 -14.60 -24.98 2.37
N ILE A 272 -15.33 -24.02 1.81
CA ILE A 272 -15.06 -22.61 2.02
C ILE A 272 -15.35 -22.13 3.44
N ASP A 273 -16.34 -22.73 4.12
CA ASP A 273 -16.61 -22.42 5.53
C ASP A 273 -15.40 -22.79 6.39
N SER A 274 -14.83 -23.97 6.15
CA SER A 274 -13.66 -24.45 6.86
C SER A 274 -12.44 -23.61 6.55
N VAL A 275 -12.15 -23.32 5.27
CA VAL A 275 -11.04 -22.44 4.87
C VAL A 275 -11.19 -21.06 5.51
N PHE A 276 -12.38 -20.48 5.51
CA PHE A 276 -12.60 -19.17 6.08
C PHE A 276 -12.41 -19.18 7.60
N THR A 277 -13.01 -20.17 8.28
CA THR A 277 -12.93 -20.31 9.73
C THR A 277 -11.51 -20.60 10.20
N ASN A 278 -10.79 -21.45 9.48
CA ASN A 278 -9.50 -21.97 9.92
C ASN A 278 -8.31 -21.14 9.43
N GLN A 279 -8.38 -20.53 8.24
CA GLN A 279 -7.27 -19.78 7.66
C GLN A 279 -7.58 -18.28 7.58
N PHE A 280 -8.70 -17.88 6.95
CA PHE A 280 -8.98 -16.45 6.70
C PHE A 280 -9.14 -15.64 7.99
N LEU A 281 -9.78 -16.21 9.03
CA LEU A 281 -9.92 -15.53 10.32
C LEU A 281 -8.59 -15.16 10.97
N SER A 282 -7.50 -15.89 10.67
CA SER A 282 -6.16 -15.50 11.14
C SER A 282 -5.70 -14.16 10.54
N LEU A 283 -6.18 -13.81 9.33
CA LEU A 283 -5.86 -12.54 8.67
C LEU A 283 -6.57 -11.36 9.33
N VAL A 284 -7.66 -11.60 10.07
CA VAL A 284 -8.31 -10.56 10.87
C VAL A 284 -7.39 -10.07 11.98
N ASN A 285 -6.42 -10.87 12.42
CA ASN A 285 -5.44 -10.46 13.44
C ASN A 285 -4.40 -9.43 12.93
N MET A 286 -4.41 -9.10 11.63
CA MET A 286 -3.59 -8.01 11.08
C MET A 286 -3.94 -6.67 11.73
N TRP A 287 -3.00 -5.73 11.70
CA TRP A 287 -3.25 -4.37 12.18
C TRP A 287 -4.20 -3.58 11.29
N THR A 288 -4.11 -3.80 9.97
CA THR A 288 -4.81 -2.98 8.97
C THR A 288 -6.34 -2.98 9.11
N PRO A 289 -7.05 -4.11 9.33
CA PRO A 289 -8.50 -4.10 9.55
C PRO A 289 -8.94 -3.15 10.68
N TYR A 290 -8.20 -3.11 11.79
CA TYR A 290 -8.48 -2.22 12.92
C TYR A 290 -8.12 -0.77 12.60
N GLN A 291 -6.98 -0.52 11.95
CA GLN A 291 -6.57 0.83 11.54
C GLN A 291 -7.45 1.41 10.41
N LEU A 292 -8.22 0.56 9.72
CA LEU A 292 -9.25 0.95 8.76
C LEU A 292 -10.56 1.39 9.42
N LEU A 293 -10.79 1.11 10.71
CA LEU A 293 -11.98 1.59 11.42
C LEU A 293 -12.11 3.11 11.26
N PRO A 294 -13.33 3.62 11.00
CA PRO A 294 -13.54 5.04 10.79
C PRO A 294 -13.19 5.83 12.05
N SER A 295 -12.60 7.00 11.86
CA SER A 295 -12.33 7.93 12.94
C SER A 295 -13.58 8.75 13.27
N TYR A 296 -13.53 9.45 14.40
CA TYR A 296 -14.58 10.33 14.85
C TYR A 296 -14.94 11.39 13.81
N GLU A 297 -13.95 11.91 13.08
CA GLU A 297 -14.19 12.90 12.03
C GLU A 297 -15.09 12.39 10.89
N VAL A 298 -15.11 11.08 10.60
CA VAL A 298 -16.01 10.49 9.60
C VAL A 298 -17.47 10.70 10.01
N PHE A 299 -17.80 10.43 11.27
CA PHE A 299 -19.16 10.54 11.81
C PHE A 299 -19.64 11.98 12.04
N ASN A 300 -18.71 12.94 11.93
CA ASN A 300 -19.00 14.37 11.98
C ASN A 300 -18.98 15.04 10.60
N THR A 301 -18.78 14.26 9.53
CA THR A 301 -18.78 14.76 8.16
C THR A 301 -20.11 14.46 7.49
N GLU A 302 -20.76 15.50 6.99
CA GLU A 302 -21.99 15.39 6.20
C GLU A 302 -21.66 15.09 4.73
N PHE A 303 -22.38 14.15 4.13
CA PHE A 303 -22.35 13.87 2.70
C PHE A 303 -23.77 13.85 2.16
N GLN A 304 -24.05 14.73 1.19
CA GLN A 304 -25.37 14.85 0.54
C GLN A 304 -26.56 15.09 1.51
N GLY A 305 -26.34 15.83 2.61
CA GLY A 305 -27.39 16.11 3.59
C GLY A 305 -27.50 15.09 4.73
N GLU A 306 -26.68 14.03 4.72
CA GLU A 306 -26.69 13.00 5.73
C GLU A 306 -25.34 12.90 6.45
N LEU A 307 -25.38 12.83 7.77
CA LEU A 307 -24.20 12.49 8.57
C LEU A 307 -23.97 10.99 8.49
N ALA A 308 -22.71 10.59 8.32
CA ALA A 308 -22.36 9.19 8.56
C ALA A 308 -22.73 8.81 10.01
N GLY A 309 -23.15 7.56 10.20
CA GLY A 309 -23.57 7.07 11.50
C GLY A 309 -23.43 5.56 11.62
N ILE A 310 -23.21 5.11 12.86
CA ILE A 310 -23.39 3.71 13.24
C ILE A 310 -24.79 3.63 13.84
N TYR A 311 -25.55 2.60 13.45
CA TYR A 311 -26.88 2.36 13.98
C TYR A 311 -26.91 0.99 14.67
N LEU A 312 -27.42 0.95 15.90
CA LEU A 312 -27.71 -0.28 16.62
C LEU A 312 -29.21 -0.36 16.86
N ASP A 313 -29.84 -1.44 16.40
CA ASP A 313 -31.29 -1.66 16.50
C ASP A 313 -32.15 -0.48 15.97
N GLY A 314 -31.63 0.22 14.96
CA GLY A 314 -32.28 1.38 14.34
C GLY A 314 -32.03 2.71 15.05
N GLU A 315 -31.34 2.72 16.19
CA GLU A 315 -30.94 3.93 16.90
C GLU A 315 -29.53 4.36 16.49
N ARG A 316 -29.36 5.67 16.21
CA ARG A 316 -28.05 6.23 15.88
C ARG A 316 -27.20 6.29 17.14
N MET A 317 -25.99 5.73 17.04
CA MET A 317 -24.97 5.90 18.06
C MET A 317 -24.37 7.30 17.96
N GLU A 318 -24.34 8.00 19.08
CA GLU A 318 -23.70 9.32 19.20
C GLU A 318 -22.37 9.17 19.95
N PHE A 319 -21.39 9.94 19.51
CA PHE A 319 -20.07 10.02 20.15
C PHE A 319 -19.73 11.50 20.30
N GLU A 320 -19.11 11.89 21.42
CA GLU A 320 -18.63 13.25 21.65
C GLU A 320 -17.12 13.39 21.36
N SER A 321 -16.42 12.26 21.22
CA SER A 321 -14.97 12.24 21.00
C SER A 321 -14.47 10.96 20.33
N GLN A 322 -13.23 11.02 19.84
CA GLN A 322 -12.48 9.85 19.38
C GLN A 322 -12.33 8.78 20.48
N GLN A 323 -12.24 9.20 21.75
CA GLN A 323 -12.14 8.31 22.91
C GLN A 323 -13.42 7.49 23.08
N GLU A 324 -14.59 8.12 23.04
CA GLU A 324 -15.88 7.41 23.17
C GLU A 324 -16.13 6.45 22.01
N LEU A 325 -15.75 6.84 20.79
CA LEU A 325 -15.81 5.96 19.64
C LEU A 325 -14.91 4.72 19.80
N TRP A 326 -13.69 4.92 20.33
CA TRP A 326 -12.77 3.83 20.63
C TRP A 326 -13.33 2.91 21.72
N GLU A 327 -13.90 3.46 22.79
CA GLU A 327 -14.55 2.70 23.86
C GLU A 327 -15.70 1.85 23.32
N PHE A 328 -16.49 2.41 22.41
CA PHE A 328 -17.51 1.67 21.67
C PHE A 328 -16.93 0.49 20.89
N TYR A 329 -15.85 0.71 20.11
CA TYR A 329 -15.16 -0.39 19.42
C TYR A 329 -14.63 -1.46 20.38
N CYS A 330 -14.09 -1.05 21.53
CA CYS A 330 -13.62 -1.97 22.57
C CYS A 330 -14.73 -2.83 23.20
N THR A 331 -16.01 -2.47 23.03
CA THR A 331 -17.12 -3.33 23.48
C THR A 331 -17.34 -4.55 22.58
N ARG A 332 -16.82 -4.54 21.35
CA ARG A 332 -17.15 -5.53 20.32
C ARG A 332 -16.36 -6.84 20.53
N PRO A 333 -16.92 -8.01 20.17
CA PRO A 333 -16.22 -9.28 20.33
C PRO A 333 -14.89 -9.36 19.57
N TRP A 334 -14.83 -8.83 18.34
CA TRP A 334 -13.64 -8.84 17.50
C TRP A 334 -12.50 -7.94 18.04
N ALA A 335 -12.79 -7.06 19.00
CA ALA A 335 -11.78 -6.22 19.65
C ALA A 335 -10.96 -6.98 20.70
N LYS A 336 -11.42 -8.17 21.10
CA LYS A 336 -10.89 -8.91 22.25
C LYS A 336 -10.28 -10.25 21.86
N LEU A 337 -9.32 -10.68 22.67
CA LEU A 337 -8.83 -12.06 22.74
C LEU A 337 -9.82 -12.93 23.53
N GLU A 338 -9.64 -14.25 23.47
CA GLU A 338 -10.50 -15.21 24.19
C GLU A 338 -10.50 -14.97 25.72
N GLY A 339 -9.40 -14.45 26.28
CA GLY A 339 -9.28 -14.05 27.69
C GLY A 339 -9.97 -12.73 28.05
N GLY A 340 -10.52 -11.99 27.09
CA GLY A 340 -11.19 -10.70 27.28
C GLY A 340 -10.28 -9.47 27.17
N ASP A 341 -8.96 -9.66 27.15
CA ASP A 341 -7.98 -8.61 26.88
C ASP A 341 -8.16 -8.03 25.47
N LEU A 342 -7.86 -6.74 25.30
CA LEU A 342 -7.90 -6.12 23.98
C LEU A 342 -6.82 -6.72 23.09
N ARG A 343 -7.14 -6.86 21.81
CA ARG A 343 -6.14 -7.18 20.80
C ARG A 343 -5.19 -6.01 20.64
N PRO A 344 -3.88 -6.24 20.42
CA PRO A 344 -2.89 -5.15 20.36
C PRO A 344 -3.22 -4.01 19.37
N PRO A 345 -3.75 -4.28 18.15
CA PRO A 345 -4.17 -3.22 17.25
C PRO A 345 -5.30 -2.34 17.79
N MET A 346 -6.17 -2.90 18.63
CA MET A 346 -7.28 -2.18 19.25
C MET A 346 -6.83 -1.43 20.51
N GLU A 347 -5.99 -2.05 21.34
CA GLU A 347 -5.35 -1.41 22.49
C GLU A 347 -4.61 -0.14 22.07
N GLN A 348 -3.91 -0.18 20.93
CA GLN A 348 -3.10 0.92 20.42
C GLN A 348 -3.77 1.75 19.32
N TRP A 349 -5.10 1.64 19.18
CA TRP A 349 -5.81 2.25 18.07
C TRP A 349 -5.78 3.77 18.13
N LEU A 350 -5.94 4.36 19.32
CA LEU A 350 -5.91 5.80 19.52
C LEU A 350 -4.52 6.37 19.18
N GLU A 351 -3.45 5.72 19.63
CA GLU A 351 -2.07 6.11 19.32
C GLU A 351 -1.78 5.96 17.82
N SER A 352 -2.31 4.91 17.18
CA SER A 352 -2.19 4.71 15.74
C SER A 352 -2.88 5.83 14.95
N ARG A 353 -4.07 6.25 15.38
CA ARG A 353 -4.78 7.40 14.79
C ARG A 353 -4.00 8.68 15.00
N ASP A 354 -3.50 8.90 16.21
CA ASP A 354 -2.76 10.11 16.56
C ASP A 354 -1.44 10.25 15.79
N ALA A 355 -0.83 9.13 15.42
CA ALA A 355 0.41 9.09 14.68
C ALA A 355 0.34 9.72 13.27
N MET A 356 -0.87 10.01 12.76
CA MET A 356 -1.07 10.76 11.50
C MET A 356 -1.20 12.28 11.71
N TYR A 357 -1.14 12.77 12.95
CA TYR A 357 -1.30 14.17 13.28
C TYR A 357 0.01 14.76 13.82
N VAL A 358 0.20 16.05 13.56
CA VAL A 358 1.31 16.84 14.12
C VAL A 358 0.77 17.73 15.22
N THR A 359 1.25 17.48 16.44
CA THR A 359 0.97 18.35 17.59
C THR A 359 1.74 19.67 17.44
N GLN A 360 1.01 20.78 17.43
CA GLN A 360 1.53 22.14 17.36
C GLN A 360 2.01 22.61 18.75
N LYS A 361 2.70 23.76 18.78
CA LYS A 361 3.21 24.34 20.04
C LYS A 361 2.12 24.71 21.04
N ASP A 362 0.91 25.00 20.56
CA ASP A 362 -0.26 25.33 21.38
C ASP A 362 -1.09 24.10 21.80
N GLY A 363 -0.62 22.89 21.44
CA GLY A 363 -1.31 21.62 21.73
C GLY A 363 -2.38 21.22 20.70
N SER A 364 -2.70 22.09 19.72
CA SER A 364 -3.60 21.73 18.63
C SER A 364 -2.98 20.66 17.74
N LYS A 365 -3.81 19.82 17.11
CA LYS A 365 -3.35 18.76 16.20
C LYS A 365 -3.75 19.07 14.77
N ILE A 366 -2.78 19.00 13.86
CA ILE A 366 -3.01 19.19 12.42
C ILE A 366 -2.75 17.87 11.71
N PHE A 367 -3.72 17.40 10.92
CA PHE A 367 -3.55 16.22 10.09
C PHE A 367 -2.39 16.40 9.13
N SER A 368 -1.43 15.47 9.13
CA SER A 368 -0.09 15.69 8.54
C SER A 368 -0.13 15.98 7.04
N THR A 369 -1.11 15.43 6.32
CA THR A 369 -1.28 15.62 4.88
C THR A 369 -1.67 17.06 4.52
N LYS A 370 -2.18 17.85 5.48
CA LYS A 370 -2.46 19.28 5.30
C LYS A 370 -1.21 20.17 5.38
N LEU A 371 -0.08 19.60 5.81
CA LEU A 371 1.18 20.33 5.99
C LEU A 371 2.15 20.18 4.81
N VAL A 372 1.73 19.49 3.75
CA VAL A 372 2.46 19.34 2.49
C VAL A 372 1.52 19.56 1.32
N ASP A 373 2.06 19.82 0.12
CA ASP A 373 1.23 19.93 -1.08
C ASP A 373 0.60 18.57 -1.40
N THR A 374 -0.69 18.42 -1.10
CA THR A 374 -1.42 17.17 -1.25
C THR A 374 -2.53 17.28 -2.29
N THR A 375 -2.58 16.31 -3.19
CA THR A 375 -3.71 16.09 -4.09
C THR A 375 -4.47 14.84 -3.67
N TYR A 376 -5.77 14.98 -3.43
CA TYR A 376 -6.67 13.89 -3.11
C TYR A 376 -7.46 13.49 -4.35
N ILE A 377 -7.36 12.22 -4.74
CA ILE A 377 -8.07 11.62 -5.86
C ILE A 377 -9.02 10.57 -5.30
N ASN A 378 -10.30 10.93 -5.18
CA ASN A 378 -11.35 9.99 -4.86
C ASN A 378 -12.13 9.69 -6.14
N GLY A 379 -12.03 8.47 -6.64
CA GLY A 379 -12.84 8.00 -7.74
C GLY A 379 -14.30 7.89 -7.31
N SER A 380 -15.19 8.27 -8.21
CA SER A 380 -16.63 8.28 -7.98
C SER A 380 -17.31 6.95 -8.34
N GLY A 381 -16.53 5.92 -8.69
CA GLY A 381 -17.04 4.67 -9.28
C GLY A 381 -17.71 4.86 -10.65
N LYS A 382 -17.59 6.06 -11.26
CA LYS A 382 -18.06 6.34 -12.62
C LYS A 382 -16.85 6.48 -13.54
N ALA A 383 -16.89 5.81 -14.69
CA ALA A 383 -15.91 6.04 -15.75
C ALA A 383 -15.85 7.54 -16.07
N GLY A 384 -14.66 8.14 -15.93
CA GLY A 384 -14.42 9.51 -16.37
C GLY A 384 -14.52 9.57 -17.89
N GLY A 385 -15.30 10.52 -18.40
CA GLY A 385 -15.51 10.73 -19.84
C GLY A 385 -14.33 11.35 -20.58
#